data_AF-A0A7C4CR63-F1
#
_entry.id   AF-A0A7C4CR63-F1
#
_cell.length_a   1.000
_cell.length_b   1.000
_cell.length_c   1.000
_cell.angle_alpha   90.00
_cell.angle_beta   90.00
_cell.angle_gamma   90.00
#
_symmetry.space_group_name_H-M   'P 1'
#
loop_
_entity.id
_entity.type
_entity.pdbx_description
1 polymer ?
#
loop_
_entity_poly.entity_id
_entity_poly.type
_entity_poly.pdbx_seq_one_letter_code
_entity_poly.pdbx_strand_id
1 'polypeptide(L)' 'MKLRKIGNNVLLSICDVEILGKTLREGKIVFKVSEEFYKGEEVDVEEAVAMIENSTIVNMVGK' A
#
# COMPACT_ATOMS: atom_id res chain seq x y z
N MET A 1 0.59 2.20 5.97
CA MET A 1 1.22 3.14 5.03
C MET A 1 2.73 2.96 5.02
N LYS A 2 3.35 2.85 3.84
CA LYS A 2 4.81 2.75 3.68
C LYS A 2 5.29 3.54 2.47
N LEU A 3 6.28 4.41 2.68
CA LEU A 3 6.94 5.16 1.61
C LEU A 3 8.31 4.55 1.27
N ARG A 4 8.64 4.49 -0.02
CA ARG A 4 9.96 4.10 -0.52
C ARG A 4 10.40 5.01 -1.65
N LYS A 5 11.67 5.41 -1.64
CA LYS A 5 12.31 6.06 -2.78
C LYS A 5 12.92 4.99 -3.70
N ILE A 6 12.49 4.94 -4.95
CA ILE A 6 13.00 3.99 -5.96
C ILE A 6 13.48 4.80 -7.16
N GLY A 7 14.79 4.98 -7.25
CA GLY A 7 15.38 5.92 -8.20
C GLY A 7 14.86 7.34 -7.97
N ASN A 8 14.23 7.91 -9.00
CA ASN A 8 13.61 9.24 -8.95
C ASN A 8 12.14 9.22 -8.50
N ASN A 9 11.57 8.05 -8.22
CA ASN A 9 10.17 7.92 -7.86
C ASN A 9 9.98 7.78 -6.35
N VAL A 10 8.89 8.33 -5.84
CA VAL A 10 8.36 8.07 -4.50
C VAL A 10 7.20 7.09 -4.63
N LEU A 11 7.37 5.89 -4.08
CA LEU A 11 6.35 4.83 -4.05
C LEU A 11 5.66 4.83 -2.69
N LEU A 12 4.35 5.11 -2.71
CA LEU A 12 3.45 4.90 -1.59
C LEU A 12 2.80 3.52 -1.70
N SER A 13 2.85 2.76 -0.62
CA SER A 13 2.18 1.47 -0.47
C SER A 13 1.24 1.54 0.73
N ILE A 14 -0.04 1.29 0.51
CA ILE A 14 -1.07 1.35 1.55
C ILE A 14 -2.05 0.19 1.38
N CYS A 15 -2.52 -0.35 2.50
CA CYS A 15 -3.58 -1.34 2.51
C CYS A 15 -4.39 -1.24 3.80
N ASP A 16 -5.60 -1.77 3.78
CA ASP A 16 -6.39 -1.93 4.99
C ASP A 16 -5.70 -2.90 5.95
N VAL A 17 -5.79 -2.61 7.25
CA VAL A 17 -5.08 -3.37 8.29
C VAL A 17 -5.53 -4.83 8.30
N GLU A 18 -6.83 -5.09 8.07
CA GLU A 18 -7.41 -6.43 8.11
C GLU A 18 -6.96 -7.33 6.95
N ILE A 19 -6.36 -6.79 5.88
CA ILE A 19 -5.86 -7.60 4.75
C ILE A 19 -4.34 -7.76 4.73
N LEU A 20 -3.61 -7.06 5.60
CA LEU A 20 -2.16 -7.18 5.69
C LEU A 20 -1.74 -8.64 5.97
N GLY A 21 -0.78 -9.15 5.21
CA GLY A 21 -0.29 -10.53 5.30
C GLY A 21 -1.19 -11.57 4.61
N LYS A 22 -2.41 -11.21 4.19
CA LYS A 22 -3.33 -12.15 3.52
C LYS A 22 -2.96 -12.37 2.06
N THR A 23 -3.44 -13.48 1.51
CA THR A 23 -3.40 -13.76 0.07
C THR A 23 -4.80 -13.64 -0.52
N LEU A 24 -4.98 -12.66 -1.39
CA LEU A 24 -6.22 -12.44 -2.14
C LEU A 24 -6.20 -13.30 -3.41
N ARG A 25 -7.37 -13.82 -3.79
CA ARG A 25 -7.52 -14.69 -4.96
C ARG A 25 -8.73 -14.27 -5.77
N GLU A 26 -8.53 -14.04 -7.06
CA GLU A 26 -9.59 -13.72 -8.01
C GLU A 26 -9.33 -14.43 -9.33
N GLY A 27 -10.13 -15.48 -9.62
CA GLY A 27 -9.89 -16.35 -10.76
C GLY A 27 -8.48 -16.95 -10.73
N LYS A 28 -7.66 -16.59 -11.72
CA LYS A 28 -6.25 -17.03 -11.82
C LYS A 28 -5.25 -16.12 -11.09
N ILE A 29 -5.71 -14.97 -10.59
CA ILE A 29 -4.87 -14.00 -9.90
C ILE A 29 -4.68 -14.45 -8.46
N VAL A 30 -3.42 -14.49 -8.03
CA VAL A 30 -3.02 -14.77 -6.65
C VAL A 30 -2.15 -13.60 -6.19
N PHE A 31 -2.63 -12.83 -5.21
CA PHE A 31 -1.97 -11.61 -4.76
C PHE A 31 -1.70 -11.67 -3.26
N LYS A 32 -0.42 -11.73 -2.86
CA LYS A 32 -0.03 -11.65 -1.45
C LYS A 32 0.12 -10.19 -1.05
N VAL A 33 -0.69 -9.72 -0.10
CA VAL A 33 -0.52 -8.42 0.55
C VAL A 33 0.67 -8.54 1.52
N SER A 34 1.88 -8.54 0.96
CA SER A 34 3.11 -8.84 1.68
C SER A 34 3.38 -7.81 2.78
N GLU A 35 3.68 -8.26 4.00
CA GLU A 35 4.11 -7.38 5.09
C GLU A 35 5.37 -6.59 4.72
N GLU A 36 6.33 -7.22 4.05
CA GLU A 36 7.54 -6.53 3.57
C GLU A 36 7.20 -5.33 2.66
N PHE A 37 6.15 -5.49 1.84
CA PHE A 37 5.75 -4.46 0.89
C PHE A 37 4.85 -3.40 1.52
N TYR A 38 3.86 -3.77 2.33
CA TYR A 38 2.79 -2.89 2.78
C TYR A 38 2.88 -2.46 4.26
N LYS A 39 3.56 -3.22 5.11
CA LYS A 39 3.64 -2.92 6.55
C LYS A 39 4.47 -1.66 6.80
N GLY A 40 3.84 -0.71 7.48
CA GLY A 40 4.41 0.56 7.92
C GLY A 40 3.45 1.20 8.92
N GLU A 41 3.29 2.51 8.88
CA GLU A 41 2.48 3.27 9.85
C GLU A 41 0.98 3.11 9.57
N GLU A 42 0.19 2.88 10.61
CA GLU A 42 -1.27 2.96 10.55
C GLU A 42 -1.66 4.44 10.63
N VAL A 43 -2.49 4.88 9.70
CA VAL A 43 -2.86 6.29 9.49
C VAL A 43 -4.34 6.37 9.16
N ASP A 44 -4.95 7.52 9.40
CA ASP A 44 -6.32 7.77 8.96
C ASP A 44 -6.39 8.05 7.44
N VAL A 45 -7.62 8.23 6.93
CA VAL A 45 -7.86 8.42 5.49
C VAL A 45 -7.34 9.78 5.04
N GLU A 46 -7.50 10.81 5.86
CA GLU A 46 -7.06 12.16 5.59
C GLU A 46 -5.53 12.23 5.43
N GLU A 47 -4.79 11.59 6.33
CA GLU A 47 -3.33 11.44 6.27
C GLU A 47 -2.90 10.65 5.02
N ALA A 48 -3.61 9.56 4.70
CA ALA A 48 -3.33 8.77 3.51
C ALA A 48 -3.51 9.57 2.21
N VAL A 49 -4.57 10.38 2.11
CA VAL A 49 -4.86 11.23 0.95
C VAL A 49 -3.78 12.31 0.78
N ALA A 50 -3.35 12.96 1.85
CA ALA A 50 -2.27 13.95 1.80
C ALA A 50 -0.95 13.35 1.26
N MET A 51 -0.69 12.07 1.52
CA MET A 51 0.52 11.39 1.04
C MET A 51 0.44 10.97 -0.43
N ILE A 52 -0.77 10.78 -0.97
CA ILE A 52 -0.96 10.50 -2.40
C ILE A 52 -0.45 11.67 -3.24
N GLU A 53 -0.75 12.91 -2.85
CA GLU A 53 -0.32 14.11 -3.57
C GLU A 53 1.20 14.26 -3.66
N ASN A 54 1.92 13.70 -2.69
CA ASN A 54 3.38 13.75 -2.59
C ASN A 54 4.08 12.53 -3.21
N SER A 55 3.33 11.61 -3.81
CA SER A 55 3.83 10.33 -4.32
C SER A 55 3.83 10.27 -5.84
N THR A 56 4.86 9.64 -6.42
CA THR A 56 4.95 9.43 -7.87
C THR A 56 4.19 8.17 -8.31
N ILE A 57 4.16 7.15 -7.45
CA ILE A 57 3.49 5.88 -7.69
C ILE A 57 2.73 5.53 -6.41
N VAL A 58 1.46 5.15 -6.55
CA VAL A 58 0.62 4.73 -5.44
C VAL A 58 0.13 3.32 -5.69
N ASN A 59 0.36 2.42 -4.73
CA ASN A 59 -0.22 1.09 -4.70
C ASN A 59 -1.14 0.96 -3.48
N MET A 60 -2.43 0.80 -3.73
CA MET A 60 -3.48 0.72 -2.71
C MET A 60 -4.23 -0.59 -2.85
N VAL A 61 -4.48 -1.27 -1.72
CA VAL A 61 -5.26 -2.50 -1.68
C VAL A 61 -6.19 -2.44 -0.49
N GLY A 62 -7.50 -2.50 -0.71
CA GLY A 62 -8.47 -2.27 0.36
C GLY A 62 -9.82 -1.85 -0.20
N LYS A 63 -10.73 -1.43 0.68
CA LYS A 63 -12.04 -0.88 0.35
C LYS A 63 -12.10 0.64 0.44
#